data_AF-A0A2A5Y507-F1
#
_entry.id   AF-A0A2A5Y507-F1
#
_cell.length_a   1.000
_cell.length_b   1.000
_cell.length_c   1.000
_cell.angle_alpha   90.00
_cell.angle_beta   90.00
_cell.angle_gamma   90.00
#
_symmetry.space_group_name_H-M   'P 1'
#
loop_
_entity.id
_entity.type
_entity.pdbx_description
1 polymer ?
#
loop_
_entity_poly.entity_id
_entity_poly.type
_entity_poly.pdbx_seq_one_letter_code
_entity_poly.pdbx_strand_id
1 'polypeptide(L)'
;MAKPEYVKLEGTPRETSKKANRELRAAKRVPAVLYGPEVQENTHFSIDELALEKILSRAQTKVQELTIDGKVYKTLLKRTEFDPVTDRPIHADFYVLSDRHKVTLRVPIGIRGTARGVVEGGGRLFQPMKFLRIRVLPENIVAEFEVDVTPLQIGQSFHVSDLELDGIIPLDSLNRTIVTIRPPKGQLLKDVIEGEDGDDAEGTEDSSEETSEK
;
A
#
# COMPACT_ATOMS: atom_id res chain seq x y z
N MET A 1 -16.35 -0.58 2.84
CA MET A 1 -15.22 -0.97 3.72
C MET A 1 -15.32 -2.43 4.14
N ALA A 2 -14.21 -3.19 4.18
CA ALA A 2 -14.18 -4.55 4.72
C ALA A 2 -13.70 -4.58 6.19
N LYS A 3 -14.33 -5.39 7.05
CA LYS A 3 -13.88 -5.61 8.44
C LYS A 3 -12.71 -6.61 8.48
N PRO A 4 -11.72 -6.45 9.39
CA PRO A 4 -10.61 -7.38 9.52
C PRO A 4 -11.06 -8.73 10.07
N GLU A 5 -10.60 -9.81 9.44
CA GLU A 5 -10.73 -11.18 9.96
C GLU A 5 -9.65 -11.44 11.01
N TYR A 6 -10.04 -11.94 12.19
CA TYR A 6 -9.12 -12.29 13.26
C TYR A 6 -8.47 -13.65 12.97
N VAL A 7 -7.22 -13.65 12.50
CA VAL A 7 -6.45 -14.89 12.35
C VAL A 7 -5.85 -15.26 13.71
N LYS A 8 -6.10 -16.50 14.16
CA LYS A 8 -5.50 -17.04 15.38
C LYS A 8 -4.05 -17.45 15.15
N LEU A 9 -3.16 -17.05 16.06
CA LEU A 9 -1.76 -17.44 16.09
C LEU A 9 -1.40 -18.00 17.47
N GLU A 10 -0.51 -19.00 17.47
CA GLU A 10 0.10 -19.54 18.68
C GLU A 10 1.59 -19.16 18.73
N GLY A 11 1.99 -18.54 19.82
CA GLY A 11 3.36 -18.15 20.11
C GLY A 11 3.92 -18.93 21.29
N THR A 12 5.12 -19.49 21.14
CA THR A 12 5.87 -20.07 22.26
C THR A 12 6.90 -19.05 22.77
N PRO A 13 6.98 -18.77 24.09
CA PRO A 13 8.04 -17.93 24.65
C PRO A 13 9.43 -18.43 24.25
N ARG A 14 10.40 -17.52 24.19
CA ARG A 14 11.79 -17.86 23.86
C ARG A 14 12.78 -17.03 24.67
N GLU A 15 13.96 -17.58 24.84
CA GLU A 15 15.13 -16.81 25.28
C GLU A 15 15.64 -15.88 24.17
N THR A 16 16.26 -14.78 24.58
CA THR A 16 16.79 -13.72 23.70
C THR A 16 18.29 -13.89 23.42
N SER A 17 18.68 -15.01 22.81
CA SER A 17 20.08 -15.24 22.42
C SER A 17 20.29 -15.29 20.90
N LYS A 18 21.46 -14.83 20.43
CA LYS A 18 21.85 -14.88 19.00
C LYS A 18 21.90 -16.33 18.48
N LYS A 19 22.27 -17.28 19.33
CA LYS A 19 22.34 -18.72 18.99
C LYS A 19 20.93 -19.30 18.85
N ALA A 20 20.05 -19.11 19.85
CA ALA A 20 18.67 -19.59 19.81
C ALA A 20 17.89 -19.01 18.62
N ASN A 21 18.06 -17.71 18.30
CA ASN A 21 17.42 -17.11 17.13
C ASN A 21 17.84 -17.73 15.80
N ARG A 22 19.07 -18.26 15.68
CA ARG A 22 19.53 -18.97 14.48
C ARG A 22 18.96 -20.40 14.43
N GLU A 23 18.92 -21.08 15.56
CA GLU A 23 18.35 -22.42 15.69
C GLU A 23 16.84 -22.43 15.43
N LEU A 24 16.09 -21.43 15.92
CA LEU A 24 14.68 -21.22 15.60
C LEU A 24 14.45 -21.07 14.09
N ARG A 25 15.23 -20.23 13.39
CA ARG A 25 15.09 -20.06 11.93
C ARG A 25 15.46 -21.31 11.14
N ALA A 26 16.41 -22.10 11.62
CA ALA A 26 16.71 -23.42 11.04
C ALA A 26 15.54 -24.40 11.24
N ALA A 27 14.85 -24.32 12.37
CA ALA A 27 13.64 -25.08 12.69
C ALA A 27 12.34 -24.49 12.11
N LYS A 28 12.41 -23.59 11.12
CA LYS A 28 11.25 -22.90 10.50
C LYS A 28 10.35 -22.15 11.48
N ARG A 29 10.95 -21.57 12.53
CA ARG A 29 10.28 -20.67 13.48
C ARG A 29 10.85 -19.26 13.39
N VAL A 30 9.95 -18.28 13.32
CA VAL A 30 10.31 -16.86 13.21
C VAL A 30 10.35 -16.24 14.61
N PRO A 31 11.48 -15.65 15.04
CA PRO A 31 11.54 -14.86 16.26
C PRO A 31 10.64 -13.63 16.14
N ALA A 32 9.81 -13.39 17.15
CA ALA A 32 8.89 -12.26 17.21
C ALA A 32 9.02 -11.49 18.53
N VAL A 33 8.41 -10.30 18.58
CA VAL A 33 8.30 -9.45 19.77
C VAL A 33 6.88 -8.91 19.89
N LEU A 34 6.30 -9.01 21.08
CA LEU A 34 5.02 -8.43 21.44
C LEU A 34 5.26 -7.23 22.36
N TYR A 35 4.71 -6.07 21.98
CA TYR A 35 4.78 -4.84 22.77
C TYR A 35 3.49 -4.03 22.63
N GLY A 36 3.18 -3.15 23.57
CA GLY A 36 1.99 -2.31 23.50
C GLY A 36 1.57 -1.74 24.85
N PRO A 37 0.53 -0.90 24.90
CA PRO A 37 0.09 -0.22 26.12
C PRO A 37 -0.47 -1.15 27.21
N GLU A 38 -0.92 -2.35 26.84
CA GLU A 38 -1.44 -3.37 27.77
C GLU A 38 -0.39 -4.40 28.19
N VAL A 39 0.87 -4.26 27.76
CA VAL A 39 1.96 -5.16 28.12
C VAL A 39 3.00 -4.38 28.93
N GLN A 40 3.25 -4.80 30.18
CA GLN A 40 4.22 -4.15 31.06
C GLN A 40 5.67 -4.38 30.60
N GLU A 41 5.97 -5.56 30.03
CA GLU A 41 7.30 -5.93 29.53
C GLU A 41 7.19 -6.58 28.14
N ASN A 42 8.11 -6.22 27.23
CA ASN A 42 8.12 -6.74 25.86
C ASN A 42 8.29 -8.26 25.87
N THR A 43 7.26 -8.99 25.42
CA THR A 43 7.28 -10.45 25.43
C THR A 43 7.98 -10.98 24.19
N HIS A 44 9.02 -11.79 24.38
CA HIS A 44 9.79 -12.41 23.31
C HIS A 44 9.28 -13.84 23.07
N PHE A 45 8.82 -14.11 21.84
CA PHE A 45 8.23 -15.39 21.47
C PHE A 45 8.69 -15.83 20.07
N SER A 46 8.36 -17.06 19.70
CA SER A 46 8.54 -17.61 18.36
C SER A 46 7.22 -18.11 17.80
N ILE A 47 7.02 -17.90 16.51
CA ILE A 47 5.86 -18.39 15.75
C ILE A 47 6.30 -19.32 14.64
N ASP A 48 5.38 -20.17 14.19
CA ASP A 48 5.58 -20.98 13.00
C ASP A 48 5.67 -20.08 11.75
N GLU A 49 6.66 -20.34 10.89
CA GLU A 49 6.91 -19.57 9.68
C GLU A 49 5.74 -19.67 8.69
N LEU A 50 5.17 -20.86 8.51
CA LEU A 50 4.10 -21.11 7.55
C LEU A 50 2.76 -20.51 8.02
N ALA A 51 2.54 -20.42 9.33
CA ALA A 51 1.45 -19.63 9.91
C ALA A 51 1.61 -18.12 9.64
N LEU A 52 2.83 -17.59 9.76
CA LEU A 52 3.12 -16.19 9.45
C LEU A 52 2.98 -15.91 7.93
N GLU A 53 3.52 -16.75 7.06
CA GLU A 53 3.41 -16.62 5.60
C GLU A 53 1.96 -16.56 5.11
N LYS A 54 1.06 -17.39 5.67
CA LYS A 54 -0.39 -17.35 5.39
C LYS A 54 -1.06 -16.02 5.73
N ILE A 55 -0.55 -15.32 6.74
CA ILE A 55 -1.01 -13.98 7.13
C ILE A 55 -0.33 -12.92 6.26
N LEU A 56 0.94 -13.14 5.88
CA LEU A 56 1.71 -12.21 5.07
C LEU A 56 1.23 -12.12 3.61
N SER A 57 0.83 -13.24 3.01
CA SER A 57 0.34 -13.32 1.63
C SER A 57 -0.98 -12.57 1.40
N ARG A 58 -1.76 -12.33 2.45
CA ARG A 58 -2.98 -11.51 2.38
C ARG A 58 -2.62 -10.03 2.24
N ALA A 59 -3.09 -9.40 1.17
CA ALA A 59 -2.87 -7.99 0.88
C ALA A 59 -3.80 -7.03 1.65
N GLN A 60 -4.16 -7.37 2.90
CA GLN A 60 -5.10 -6.62 3.75
C GLN A 60 -4.44 -6.21 5.07
N THR A 61 -5.05 -5.30 5.84
CA THR A 61 -4.61 -4.97 7.20
C THR A 61 -4.75 -6.18 8.13
N LYS A 62 -3.66 -6.49 8.85
CA LYS A 62 -3.44 -7.80 9.48
C LYS A 62 -3.63 -7.68 10.99
N VAL A 63 -4.85 -7.92 11.47
CA VAL A 63 -5.18 -8.06 12.90
C VAL A 63 -5.17 -9.54 13.27
N GLN A 64 -4.52 -9.90 14.39
CA GLN A 64 -4.43 -11.28 14.87
C GLN A 64 -4.90 -11.42 16.32
N GLU A 65 -5.45 -12.58 16.62
CA GLU A 65 -5.63 -13.06 17.99
C GLU A 65 -4.44 -13.96 18.32
N LEU A 66 -3.49 -13.45 19.11
CA LEU A 66 -2.23 -14.11 19.42
C LEU A 66 -2.32 -14.74 20.82
N THR A 67 -2.11 -16.05 20.90
CA THR A 67 -2.06 -16.78 22.18
C THR A 67 -0.61 -17.06 22.56
N ILE A 68 -0.19 -16.62 23.75
CA ILE A 68 1.12 -16.94 24.36
C ILE A 68 0.85 -17.42 25.79
N ASP A 69 1.35 -18.60 26.16
CA ASP A 69 1.16 -19.22 27.48
C ASP A 69 -0.30 -19.21 27.98
N GLY A 70 -1.25 -19.48 27.08
CA GLY A 70 -2.68 -19.46 27.37
C GLY A 70 -3.32 -18.07 27.55
N LYS A 71 -2.53 -16.99 27.47
CA LYS A 71 -3.04 -15.60 27.42
C LYS A 71 -3.31 -15.18 25.99
N VAL A 72 -4.49 -14.64 25.75
CA VAL A 72 -4.95 -14.20 24.42
C VAL A 72 -4.81 -12.68 24.31
N TYR A 73 -4.13 -12.22 23.26
CA TYR A 73 -3.88 -10.81 22.96
C TYR A 73 -4.45 -10.44 21.59
N LYS A 74 -5.18 -9.31 21.51
CA LYS A 74 -5.54 -8.69 20.23
C LYS A 74 -4.34 -7.89 19.73
N THR A 75 -3.83 -8.23 18.55
CA THR A 75 -2.56 -7.69 18.04
C THR A 75 -2.68 -7.21 16.60
N LEU A 76 -1.82 -6.27 16.23
CA LEU A 76 -1.61 -5.81 14.87
C LEU A 76 -0.16 -6.11 14.48
N LEU A 77 0.03 -6.83 13.37
CA LEU A 77 1.36 -7.02 12.78
C LEU A 77 1.88 -5.65 12.28
N LYS A 78 2.83 -5.07 13.01
CA LYS A 78 3.32 -3.71 12.79
C LYS A 78 4.42 -3.64 11.73
N ARG A 79 5.32 -4.61 11.75
CA ARG A 79 6.47 -4.75 10.84
C ARG A 79 6.83 -6.22 10.70
N THR A 80 7.34 -6.57 9.53
CA THR A 80 8.00 -7.84 9.27
C THR A 80 9.31 -7.53 8.58
N GLU A 81 10.36 -8.24 8.95
CA GLU A 81 11.65 -8.19 8.29
C GLU A 81 11.81 -9.46 7.46
N PHE A 82 12.34 -9.30 6.24
CA PHE A 82 12.53 -10.38 5.28
C PHE A 82 14.02 -10.56 5.00
N ASP A 83 14.42 -11.80 4.73
CA ASP A 83 15.75 -12.12 4.23
C ASP A 83 15.89 -11.61 2.78
N PRO A 84 16.91 -10.80 2.45
CA PRO A 84 17.01 -10.14 1.14
C PRO A 84 17.35 -11.08 -0.02
N VAL A 85 17.66 -12.35 0.24
CA VAL A 85 18.01 -13.36 -0.79
C VAL A 85 16.93 -14.42 -0.92
N THR A 86 16.36 -14.85 0.20
CA THR A 86 15.36 -15.94 0.24
C THR A 86 13.92 -15.47 0.39
N ASP A 87 13.69 -14.17 0.62
CA ASP A 87 12.38 -13.53 0.88
C ASP A 87 11.59 -14.16 2.05
N ARG A 88 12.28 -14.92 2.92
CA ARG A 88 11.69 -15.55 4.10
C ARG A 88 11.57 -14.56 5.26
N PRO A 89 10.50 -14.59 6.06
CA PRO A 89 10.35 -13.69 7.20
C PRO A 89 11.35 -14.05 8.33
N ILE A 90 12.25 -13.12 8.67
CA ILE A 90 13.31 -13.32 9.67
C ILE A 90 12.99 -12.73 11.05
N HIS A 91 12.05 -11.78 11.12
CA HIS A 91 11.55 -11.16 12.35
C HIS A 91 10.13 -10.61 12.17
N ALA A 92 9.32 -10.61 13.23
CA ALA A 92 7.97 -10.04 13.22
C ALA A 92 7.67 -9.23 14.49
N ASP A 93 7.10 -8.04 14.29
CA ASP A 93 6.76 -7.09 15.35
C ASP A 93 5.24 -7.05 15.53
N PHE A 94 4.74 -7.44 16.70
CA PHE A 94 3.33 -7.42 17.05
C PHE A 94 3.04 -6.32 18.07
N TYR A 95 2.08 -5.45 17.73
CA TYR A 95 1.62 -4.38 18.59
C TYR A 95 0.28 -4.75 19.22
N VAL A 96 0.18 -4.78 20.56
CA VAL A 96 -1.10 -5.03 21.26
C VAL A 96 -2.02 -3.83 21.05
N LEU A 97 -3.24 -4.12 20.58
CA LEU A 97 -4.30 -3.14 20.42
C LEU A 97 -4.99 -2.92 21.77
N SER A 98 -5.21 -1.66 22.13
CA SER A 98 -6.00 -1.28 23.31
C SER A 98 -7.10 -0.32 22.88
N ASP A 99 -8.34 -0.60 23.28
CA ASP A 99 -9.54 0.09 22.77
C ASP A 99 -9.53 1.61 23.05
N ARG A 100 -8.72 2.06 24.01
CA ARG A 100 -8.54 3.48 24.37
C ARG A 100 -7.50 4.23 23.52
N HIS A 101 -6.60 3.52 22.84
CA HIS A 101 -5.43 4.11 22.18
C HIS A 101 -5.57 4.10 20.66
N LYS A 102 -5.57 5.29 20.04
CA LYS A 102 -5.58 5.45 18.59
C LYS A 102 -4.27 4.92 17.98
N VAL A 103 -4.38 3.92 17.12
CA VAL A 103 -3.24 3.30 16.42
C VAL A 103 -3.05 3.90 15.03
N THR A 104 -1.79 4.00 14.60
CA THR A 104 -1.43 4.47 13.26
C THR A 104 -0.97 3.30 12.40
N LEU A 105 -1.67 3.07 11.29
CA LEU A 105 -1.49 1.91 10.41
C LEU A 105 -1.64 2.27 8.93
N ARG A 106 -1.19 1.37 8.06
CA ARG A 106 -1.30 1.49 6.60
C ARG A 106 -2.38 0.53 6.12
N VAL A 107 -3.47 1.06 5.58
CA VAL A 107 -4.52 0.26 4.94
C VAL A 107 -4.25 0.20 3.44
N PRO A 108 -4.32 -0.98 2.80
CA PRO A 108 -4.24 -1.11 1.35
C PRO A 108 -5.50 -0.55 0.68
N ILE A 109 -5.34 -0.08 -0.56
CA ILE A 109 -6.43 0.45 -1.38
C ILE A 109 -6.64 -0.49 -2.56
N GLY A 110 -7.71 -1.27 -2.50
CA GLY A 110 -8.21 -2.12 -3.57
C GLY A 110 -8.99 -1.32 -4.61
N ILE A 111 -8.91 -1.77 -5.86
CA ILE A 111 -9.64 -1.20 -6.99
C ILE A 111 -10.73 -2.20 -7.40
N ARG A 112 -11.97 -1.72 -7.44
CA ARG A 112 -13.14 -2.48 -7.89
C ARG A 112 -13.57 -2.01 -9.29
N GLY A 113 -13.92 -2.97 -10.14
CA GLY A 113 -14.43 -2.71 -11.49
C GLY A 113 -13.35 -2.31 -12.48
N THR A 114 -13.79 -1.90 -13.67
CA THR A 114 -12.93 -1.46 -14.76
C THR A 114 -13.45 -0.11 -15.25
N ALA A 115 -12.59 0.90 -15.25
CA ALA A 115 -12.96 2.27 -15.63
C ALA A 115 -13.40 2.37 -17.09
N ARG A 116 -14.51 3.07 -17.36
CA ARG A 116 -14.98 3.35 -18.74
C ARG A 116 -13.90 3.99 -19.60
N GLY A 117 -13.12 4.92 -19.05
CA GLY A 117 -11.99 5.53 -19.76
C GLY A 117 -10.91 4.56 -20.23
N VAL A 118 -10.81 3.36 -19.64
CA VAL A 118 -9.92 2.28 -20.09
C VAL A 118 -10.57 1.44 -21.19
N VAL A 119 -11.85 1.08 -21.02
CA VAL A 119 -12.59 0.20 -21.95
C VAL A 119 -13.00 0.91 -23.24
N GLU A 120 -13.58 2.10 -23.12
CA GLU A 120 -14.15 2.87 -24.23
C GLU A 120 -13.10 3.77 -24.90
N GLY A 121 -12.22 4.37 -24.09
CA GLY A 121 -11.23 5.36 -24.55
C GLY A 121 -9.79 4.84 -24.73
N GLY A 122 -9.53 3.55 -24.45
CA GLY A 122 -8.17 2.99 -24.51
C GLY A 122 -7.18 3.58 -23.50
N GLY A 123 -7.65 4.31 -22.49
CA GLY A 123 -6.83 4.90 -21.44
C GLY A 123 -6.16 3.85 -20.54
N ARG A 124 -5.19 4.29 -19.74
CA ARG A 124 -4.47 3.43 -18.79
C ARG A 124 -4.72 3.88 -17.36
N LEU A 125 -5.23 2.95 -16.54
CA LEU A 125 -5.31 3.14 -15.09
C LEU A 125 -3.91 3.28 -14.49
N PHE A 126 -3.72 4.32 -13.68
CA PHE A 126 -2.50 4.56 -12.92
C PHE A 126 -2.85 4.83 -11.45
N GLN A 127 -2.39 3.95 -10.56
CA GLN A 127 -2.60 4.05 -9.11
C GLN A 127 -1.29 4.50 -8.42
N PRO A 128 -1.04 5.83 -8.27
CA PRO A 128 0.14 6.32 -7.56
C PRO A 128 0.16 5.95 -6.07
N MET A 129 -0.99 5.68 -5.46
CA MET A 129 -1.12 5.42 -4.03
C MET A 129 -1.88 4.12 -3.78
N LYS A 130 -1.13 3.08 -3.37
CA LYS A 130 -1.65 1.74 -3.04
C LYS A 130 -2.00 1.56 -1.55
N PHE A 131 -1.60 2.51 -0.71
CA PHE A 131 -1.77 2.43 0.74
C PHE A 131 -2.09 3.82 1.30
N LEU A 132 -3.10 3.91 2.17
CA LEU A 132 -3.43 5.10 2.95
C LEU A 132 -2.90 4.95 4.38
N ARG A 133 -2.21 5.98 4.90
CA ARG A 133 -1.87 6.04 6.33
C ARG A 133 -3.04 6.64 7.09
N ILE A 134 -3.57 5.89 8.04
CA ILE A 134 -4.67 6.33 8.90
C ILE A 134 -4.30 6.23 10.38
N ARG A 135 -4.98 7.04 11.19
CA ARG A 135 -5.00 6.94 12.65
C ARG A 135 -6.43 6.68 13.11
N VAL A 136 -6.64 5.55 13.78
CA VAL A 136 -7.98 4.99 14.04
C VAL A 136 -8.00 4.27 15.39
N LEU A 137 -9.18 4.10 16.00
CA LEU A 137 -9.36 3.24 17.16
C LEU A 137 -9.45 1.76 16.72
N PRO A 138 -9.12 0.78 17.58
CA PRO A 138 -9.20 -0.64 17.22
C PRO A 138 -10.56 -1.10 16.65
N GLU A 139 -11.66 -0.55 17.17
CA GLU A 139 -13.03 -0.87 16.73
C GLU A 139 -13.31 -0.49 15.26
N ASN A 140 -12.67 0.58 14.78
CA ASN A 140 -12.87 1.14 13.43
C ASN A 140 -11.75 0.73 12.45
N ILE A 141 -10.93 -0.27 12.78
CA ILE A 141 -9.91 -0.77 11.85
C ILE A 141 -10.61 -1.40 10.64
N VAL A 142 -10.22 -0.94 9.45
CA VAL A 142 -10.67 -1.44 8.15
C VAL A 142 -9.57 -2.34 7.56
N ALA A 143 -9.97 -3.46 6.95
CA ALA A 143 -9.05 -4.40 6.30
C ALA A 143 -8.48 -3.85 4.99
N GLU A 144 -9.33 -3.17 4.21
CA GLU A 144 -9.05 -2.66 2.87
C GLU A 144 -10.03 -1.54 2.52
N PHE A 145 -9.53 -0.47 1.88
CA PHE A 145 -10.37 0.54 1.24
C PHE A 145 -10.67 0.08 -0.18
N GLU A 146 -11.95 0.03 -0.55
CA GLU A 146 -12.40 -0.39 -1.87
C GLU A 146 -12.82 0.85 -2.66
N VAL A 147 -12.19 1.10 -3.80
CA VAL A 147 -12.48 2.24 -4.69
C VAL A 147 -13.08 1.73 -5.98
N ASP A 148 -14.33 2.09 -6.27
CA ASP A 148 -14.96 1.81 -7.56
C ASP A 148 -14.45 2.78 -8.63
N VAL A 149 -13.74 2.26 -9.62
CA VAL A 149 -13.20 3.05 -10.74
C VAL A 149 -14.09 3.03 -11.96
N THR A 150 -15.17 2.24 -11.96
CA THR A 150 -16.10 2.09 -13.09
C THR A 150 -16.55 3.42 -13.72
N PRO A 151 -16.96 4.47 -12.97
CA PRO A 151 -17.41 5.73 -13.58
C PRO A 151 -16.27 6.59 -14.17
N LEU A 152 -14.99 6.30 -13.89
CA LEU A 152 -13.89 7.20 -14.27
C LEU A 152 -13.64 7.21 -15.79
N GLN A 153 -13.61 8.42 -16.36
CA GLN A 153 -13.19 8.70 -17.74
C GLN A 153 -11.71 9.11 -17.82
N ILE A 154 -11.18 9.25 -19.04
CA ILE A 154 -9.81 9.72 -19.27
C ILE A 154 -9.64 11.13 -18.69
N GLY A 155 -8.51 11.37 -18.02
CA GLY A 155 -8.20 12.62 -17.31
C GLY A 155 -8.78 12.70 -15.91
N GLN A 156 -9.81 11.91 -15.58
CA GLN A 156 -10.40 11.91 -14.24
C GLN A 156 -9.50 11.21 -13.21
N SER A 157 -9.62 11.66 -11.97
CA SER A 157 -8.83 11.22 -10.83
C SER A 157 -9.72 11.09 -9.60
N PHE A 158 -9.42 10.11 -8.76
CA PHE A 158 -10.06 9.88 -7.46
C PHE A 158 -9.07 10.26 -6.36
N HIS A 159 -9.51 11.04 -5.37
CA HIS A 159 -8.68 11.61 -4.32
C HIS A 159 -8.98 11.01 -2.93
N VAL A 160 -8.12 11.27 -1.95
CA VAL A 160 -8.33 10.81 -0.56
C VAL A 160 -9.55 11.48 0.09
N SER A 161 -9.96 12.67 -0.38
CA SER A 161 -11.23 13.33 -0.02
C SER A 161 -12.47 12.51 -0.35
N ASP A 162 -12.39 11.64 -1.36
CA ASP A 162 -13.54 10.97 -1.96
C ASP A 162 -13.78 9.59 -1.30
N LEU A 163 -12.95 9.22 -0.33
CA LEU A 163 -13.12 8.05 0.51
C LEU A 163 -14.08 8.33 1.67
N GLU A 164 -14.92 7.34 1.98
CA GLU A 164 -15.59 7.25 3.27
C GLU A 164 -14.52 7.13 4.39
N LEU A 165 -14.57 8.00 5.40
CA LEU A 165 -13.56 8.09 6.47
C LEU A 165 -14.20 8.18 7.87
N ASP A 166 -15.34 7.54 8.06
CA ASP A 166 -16.12 7.59 9.31
C ASP A 166 -15.32 7.09 10.52
N GLY A 167 -15.01 8.00 11.44
CA GLY A 167 -14.18 7.70 12.62
C GLY A 167 -12.70 7.42 12.31
N ILE A 168 -12.25 7.69 11.08
CA ILE A 168 -10.88 7.46 10.59
C ILE A 168 -10.19 8.81 10.35
N ILE A 169 -9.01 9.02 10.94
CA ILE A 169 -8.22 10.23 10.69
C ILE A 169 -7.16 9.92 9.63
N PRO A 170 -7.27 10.45 8.39
CA PRO A 170 -6.20 10.30 7.40
C PRO A 170 -4.96 11.09 7.83
N LEU A 171 -3.77 10.54 7.57
CA LEU A 171 -2.48 11.20 7.79
C LEU A 171 -1.79 11.64 6.49
N ASP A 172 -2.36 11.24 5.35
CA ASP A 172 -1.99 11.75 4.03
C ASP A 172 -2.96 12.90 3.64
N SER A 173 -2.51 13.81 2.78
CA SER A 173 -3.32 14.96 2.34
C SER A 173 -4.58 14.51 1.58
N LEU A 174 -5.73 15.13 1.86
CA LEU A 174 -7.02 14.84 1.23
C LEU A 174 -6.97 15.01 -0.30
N ASN A 175 -6.24 16.01 -0.79
CA ASN A 175 -6.10 16.29 -2.22
C ASN A 175 -5.22 15.26 -2.95
N ARG A 176 -4.60 14.31 -2.24
CA ARG A 176 -3.69 13.33 -2.84
C ARG A 176 -4.48 12.35 -3.71
N THR A 177 -4.08 12.22 -4.98
CA THR A 177 -4.68 11.27 -5.91
C THR A 177 -4.38 9.83 -5.50
N ILE A 178 -5.43 9.00 -5.47
CA ILE A 178 -5.39 7.56 -5.25
C ILE A 178 -5.17 6.84 -6.58
N VAL A 179 -6.02 7.14 -7.55
CA VAL A 179 -6.04 6.55 -8.89
C VAL A 179 -6.45 7.60 -9.93
N THR A 180 -5.89 7.49 -11.14
CA THR A 180 -6.17 8.38 -12.27
C THR A 180 -6.15 7.58 -13.57
N ILE A 181 -6.99 7.96 -14.54
CA ILE A 181 -7.03 7.33 -15.86
C ILE A 181 -6.28 8.23 -16.84
N ARG A 182 -5.11 7.77 -17.31
CA ARG A 182 -4.27 8.53 -18.24
C ARG A 182 -4.65 8.24 -19.70
N PRO A 183 -4.52 9.20 -20.63
CA PRO A 183 -4.71 8.94 -22.05
C PRO A 183 -3.69 7.91 -22.59
N PRO A 184 -4.03 7.20 -23.68
CA PRO A 184 -3.09 6.29 -24.33
C PRO A 184 -1.88 7.03 -24.91
N LYS A 185 -0.68 6.46 -24.73
CA LYS A 185 0.57 7.04 -25.26
C LYS A 185 0.57 7.24 -26.79
N GLY A 186 -0.17 6.40 -27.52
CA GLY A 186 -0.26 6.49 -28.98
C GLY A 186 -1.07 7.69 -29.47
N GLN A 187 -1.89 8.31 -28.63
CA GLN A 187 -2.65 9.51 -28.98
C GLN A 187 -1.81 10.76 -28.76
N LEU A 188 -1.11 10.84 -27.61
CA LEU A 188 -0.11 11.88 -27.35
C LEU A 188 1.03 11.94 -28.40
N LEU A 189 1.36 10.84 -29.08
CA LEU A 189 2.28 10.89 -30.22
C LEU A 189 1.64 11.47 -31.48
N LYS A 190 0.35 11.17 -31.74
CA LYS A 190 -0.37 11.71 -32.89
C LYS A 190 -0.60 13.21 -32.74
N ASP A 191 -1.04 13.66 -31.57
CA ASP A 191 -1.28 15.07 -31.28
C ASP A 191 0.00 15.93 -31.41
N VAL A 192 1.19 15.32 -31.24
CA VAL A 192 2.49 15.99 -31.48
C VAL A 192 2.86 15.99 -32.97
N ILE A 193 2.67 14.88 -33.68
CA ILE A 193 2.99 14.77 -35.11
C ILE A 193 2.04 15.63 -35.96
N GLU A 194 0.73 15.53 -35.75
CA GLU A 194 -0.30 16.33 -36.43
C GLU A 194 -0.25 17.82 -36.01
N GLY A 195 0.50 18.15 -34.94
CA GLY A 195 0.78 19.52 -34.52
C GLY A 195 1.99 20.17 -35.19
N GLU A 196 2.84 19.41 -35.89
CA GLU A 196 3.99 19.92 -36.65
C GLU A 196 3.67 20.12 -38.15
N ASP A 197 2.66 19.44 -38.71
CA ASP A 197 2.20 19.59 -40.11
C ASP A 197 1.32 20.86 -40.36
N GLY A 198 1.37 21.85 -39.47
CA GLY A 198 0.44 22.99 -39.42
C GLY A 198 0.96 24.34 -39.93
N ASP A 199 2.25 24.48 -40.26
CA ASP A 199 2.87 25.78 -40.55
C ASP A 199 3.95 25.69 -41.65
N ASP A 200 3.57 25.33 -42.88
CA ASP A 200 4.44 25.49 -44.06
C ASP A 200 3.64 25.53 -45.39
N ALA A 201 2.93 26.64 -45.67
CA ALA A 201 2.29 26.88 -46.98
C ALA A 201 1.90 28.36 -47.26
N GLU A 202 2.87 29.24 -47.50
CA GLU A 202 2.84 30.20 -48.62
C GLU A 202 4.16 30.98 -48.72
N GLY A 203 4.72 31.12 -49.93
CA GLY A 203 5.96 31.86 -50.16
C GLY A 203 6.02 32.48 -51.56
N THR A 204 6.76 33.59 -51.67
CA THR A 204 7.32 34.23 -52.89
C THR A 204 8.36 35.25 -52.40
N GLU A 205 9.65 35.15 -52.77
CA GLU A 205 10.30 35.76 -53.97
C GLU A 205 10.25 37.30 -53.99
N ASP A 206 11.32 38.07 -54.30
CA ASP A 206 12.76 37.86 -54.52
C ASP A 206 13.47 39.26 -54.55
N SER A 207 14.82 39.34 -54.66
CA SER A 207 15.63 40.56 -54.95
C SER A 207 15.75 41.58 -53.79
N SER A 208 16.89 42.17 -53.38
CA SER A 208 18.33 42.04 -53.69
C SER A 208 19.14 42.54 -52.44
N GLU A 209 20.47 42.76 -52.36
CA GLU A 209 21.55 42.90 -53.36
C GLU A 209 22.95 42.55 -52.76
N GLU A 210 24.00 43.18 -53.28
CA GLU A 210 25.44 42.89 -53.16
C GLU A 210 26.22 43.37 -51.90
N THR A 211 27.18 42.52 -51.48
CA THR A 211 28.59 42.83 -51.13
C THR A 211 29.07 43.40 -49.78
N SER A 212 30.31 42.96 -49.47
CA SER A 212 31.39 43.63 -48.73
C SER A 212 31.53 43.41 -47.21
N GLU A 213 32.29 42.38 -46.87
CA GLU A 213 33.59 42.49 -46.18
C GLU A 213 33.76 43.58 -45.09
N LYS A 214 33.85 43.18 -43.81
CA LYS A 214 35.04 43.40 -42.96
C LYS A 214 35.06 42.55 -41.68
#